data_AF-A0A522VMI9-F1
#
_entry.id   AF-A0A522VMI9-F1
#
_cell.length_a   1.000
_cell.length_b   1.000
_cell.length_c   1.000
_cell.angle_alpha   90.00
_cell.angle_beta   90.00
_cell.angle_gamma   90.00
#
_symmetry.space_group_name_H-M   'P 1'
#
loop_
_entity.id
_entity.type
_entity.pdbx_description
1 polymer ?
#
loop_
_entity_poly.entity_id
_entity_poly.type
_entity_poly.pdbx_seq_one_letter_code
_entity_poly.pdbx_strand_id
1 'polypeptide(L)'
;MDIQQGNYISQEMVSQLRRGMTREQVRFVLGTPLLADIFHADRWDYVFYRDVLGGVREQRKIAVVFEDGRLARIDGDVVPAAAPEAAATPERKP
;
A
#
# COMPACT_ATOMS: atom_id res chain seq x y z
N MET A 1 -23.94 -15.00 0.41
CA MET A 1 -23.23 -15.34 -0.84
C MET A 1 -22.55 -14.05 -1.28
N ASP A 2 -21.43 -13.71 -0.65
CA ASP A 2 -20.74 -12.45 -0.87
C ASP A 2 -19.97 -12.53 -2.18
N ILE A 3 -20.59 -12.00 -3.23
CA ILE A 3 -19.91 -11.80 -4.51
C ILE A 3 -18.86 -10.74 -4.24
N GLN A 4 -17.61 -11.17 -4.05
CA GLN A 4 -16.44 -10.29 -3.94
C GLN A 4 -16.21 -9.61 -5.30
N GLN A 5 -16.96 -8.54 -5.58
CA GLN A 5 -16.68 -7.65 -6.68
C GLN A 5 -15.63 -6.63 -6.22
N GLY A 6 -14.49 -6.61 -6.90
CA GLY A 6 -13.42 -5.64 -6.68
C GLY A 6 -12.18 -6.24 -6.01
N ASN A 7 -11.03 -5.62 -6.27
CA ASN A 7 -9.72 -5.96 -5.70
C ASN A 7 -9.78 -5.95 -4.17
N TYR A 8 -10.17 -7.07 -3.57
CA TYR A 8 -10.18 -7.24 -2.12
C TYR A 8 -8.75 -7.47 -1.66
N ILE A 9 -8.17 -6.50 -0.97
CA ILE A 9 -6.84 -6.61 -0.36
C ILE A 9 -7.01 -6.74 1.15
N SER A 10 -6.28 -7.68 1.74
CA SER A 10 -6.24 -7.93 3.18
C SER A 10 -4.96 -7.36 3.79
N GLN A 11 -4.96 -7.18 5.12
CA GLN A 11 -3.76 -6.75 5.84
C GLN A 11 -2.57 -7.70 5.60
N GLU A 12 -2.80 -9.00 5.47
CA GLU A 12 -1.75 -9.99 5.20
C GLU A 12 -1.11 -9.78 3.82
N MET A 13 -1.89 -9.42 2.80
CA MET A 13 -1.35 -9.08 1.48
C MET A 13 -0.49 -7.82 1.53
N VAL A 14 -0.96 -6.77 2.23
CA VAL A 14 -0.17 -5.54 2.38
C VAL A 14 1.13 -5.80 3.15
N SER A 15 1.11 -6.70 4.12
CA SER A 15 2.28 -7.08 4.93
C SER A 15 3.34 -7.85 4.14
N GLN A 16 2.98 -8.42 2.98
CA GLN A 16 3.93 -9.08 2.08
C GLN A 16 4.71 -8.09 1.22
N LEU A 17 4.26 -6.84 1.09
CA LEU A 17 4.92 -5.83 0.30
C LEU A 17 6.27 -5.45 0.90
N ARG A 18 7.29 -5.34 0.04
CA ARG A 18 8.64 -4.96 0.44
C ARG A 18 9.22 -3.93 -0.52
N ARG A 19 9.97 -2.96 0.03
CA ARG A 19 10.75 -2.01 -0.78
C ARG A 19 11.64 -2.77 -1.78
N GLY A 20 11.73 -2.26 -3.00
CA GLY A 20 12.47 -2.88 -4.10
C GLY A 20 11.68 -3.88 -4.95
N MET A 21 10.47 -4.29 -4.53
CA MET A 21 9.60 -5.15 -5.35
C MET A 21 9.27 -4.48 -6.69
N THR A 22 9.31 -5.23 -7.79
CA THR A 22 8.88 -4.71 -9.09
C THR A 22 7.36 -4.52 -9.12
N ARG A 23 6.87 -3.66 -10.02
CA ARG A 23 5.43 -3.47 -10.27
C ARG A 23 4.69 -4.80 -10.46
N GLU A 24 5.30 -5.75 -11.17
CA GLU A 24 4.72 -7.09 -11.37
C GLU A 24 4.62 -7.91 -10.08
N GLN A 25 5.62 -7.86 -9.20
CA GLN A 25 5.58 -8.54 -7.90
C GLN A 25 4.50 -7.93 -7.00
N VAL A 26 4.40 -6.59 -6.98
CA VAL A 26 3.32 -5.91 -6.24
C VAL A 26 1.96 -6.31 -6.78
N ARG A 27 1.79 -6.34 -8.11
CA ARG A 27 0.54 -6.78 -8.76
C ARG A 27 0.21 -8.24 -8.45
N PHE A 28 1.22 -9.11 -8.32
CA PHE A 28 1.01 -10.49 -7.94
C PHE A 28 0.51 -10.64 -6.50
N VAL A 29 0.96 -9.76 -5.59
CA VAL A 29 0.55 -9.76 -4.18
C VAL A 29 -0.83 -9.10 -3.97
N LEU A 30 -1.07 -7.94 -4.59
CA LEU A 30 -2.27 -7.11 -4.35
C LEU A 30 -3.38 -7.28 -5.40
N GLY A 31 -3.07 -7.92 -6.52
CA GLY A 31 -3.94 -7.93 -7.69
C GLY A 31 -3.74 -6.74 -8.62
N THR A 32 -4.48 -6.77 -9.73
CA THR A 32 -4.40 -5.76 -10.79
C THR A 32 -5.05 -4.46 -10.34
N PRO A 33 -4.31 -3.33 -10.28
CA PRO A 33 -4.92 -2.05 -9.94
C PRO A 33 -6.03 -1.71 -10.95
N LEU A 34 -7.10 -1.07 -10.48
CA LEU A 34 -8.24 -0.67 -11.33
C LEU A 34 -7.84 0.34 -12.42
N LEU A 35 -6.71 1.01 -12.26
CA LEU A 35 -6.18 1.97 -13.21
C LEU A 35 -4.63 1.92 -13.18
N ALA A 36 -4.02 1.32 -14.20
CA ALA A 36 -2.61 1.51 -14.49
C ALA A 36 -2.53 2.63 -15.54
N ASP A 37 -2.53 3.88 -15.08
CA ASP A 37 -2.43 5.02 -15.99
C ASP A 37 -1.02 5.05 -16.59
N ILE A 38 -0.95 5.06 -17.92
CA ILE A 38 0.29 5.03 -18.69
C ILE A 38 1.15 6.29 -18.47
N PHE A 39 0.59 7.35 -17.87
CA PHE A 39 1.25 8.61 -17.57
C PHE A 39 1.57 8.80 -16.08
N HIS A 40 0.92 8.05 -15.18
CA HIS A 40 1.14 8.06 -13.72
C HIS A 40 1.56 6.67 -13.22
N ALA A 41 2.48 6.04 -13.94
CA ALA A 41 2.86 4.65 -13.70
C ALA A 41 3.54 4.42 -12.34
N ASP A 42 3.93 5.50 -11.64
CA ASP A 42 4.66 5.48 -10.38
C ASP A 42 3.78 5.47 -9.14
N ARG A 43 2.44 5.49 -9.28
CA ARG A 43 1.54 5.40 -8.12
C ARG A 43 0.32 4.55 -8.41
N TRP A 44 0.06 3.56 -7.56
CA TRP A 44 -1.13 2.71 -7.61
C TRP A 44 -1.95 2.89 -6.34
N ASP A 45 -3.21 3.28 -6.48
CA ASP A 45 -4.14 3.41 -5.37
C ASP A 45 -4.98 2.13 -5.22
N TYR A 46 -5.06 1.63 -3.99
CA TYR A 46 -5.75 0.40 -3.61
C TYR A 46 -6.66 0.63 -2.41
N VAL A 47 -7.74 -0.13 -2.36
CA VAL A 47 -8.64 -0.20 -1.20
C VAL A 47 -8.42 -1.55 -0.53
N PHE A 48 -8.12 -1.55 0.77
CA PHE A 48 -8.00 -2.76 1.56
C PHE A 48 -8.93 -2.71 2.75
N TYR A 49 -9.23 -3.87 3.30
CA TYR A 49 -10.09 -4.00 4.46
C TYR A 49 -9.29 -4.54 5.63
N ARG A 50 -9.50 -3.92 6.81
CA ARG A 50 -8.95 -4.39 8.08
C ARG A 50 -10.09 -4.94 8.92
N ASP A 51 -10.02 -6.21 9.28
CA ASP A 51 -10.92 -6.79 10.25
C ASP A 51 -10.49 -6.32 11.65
N VAL A 52 -11.36 -5.58 12.32
CA VAL A 52 -11.15 -5.15 13.71
C VAL A 52 -11.81 -6.17 14.63
N LEU A 53 -11.16 -6.44 15.77
CA LEU A 53 -11.71 -7.26 16.85
C LEU A 53 -13.11 -6.74 17.22
N GLY A 54 -14.14 -7.54 16.94
CA GLY A 54 -15.55 -7.14 17.08
C GLY A 54 -16.38 -7.26 15.79
N GLY A 55 -15.79 -7.67 14.67
CA GLY A 55 -16.52 -7.97 13.43
C GLY A 55 -16.84 -6.76 12.55
N VAL A 56 -16.34 -5.58 12.92
CA VAL A 56 -16.41 -4.38 12.07
C VAL A 56 -15.24 -4.44 11.09
N ARG A 57 -15.57 -4.37 9.79
CA ARG A 57 -14.58 -4.28 8.72
C ARG A 57 -14.34 -2.82 8.38
N GLU A 58 -13.15 -2.33 8.67
CA GLU A 58 -12.73 -0.97 8.30
C GLU A 58 -12.22 -0.96 6.86
N GLN A 59 -12.79 -0.11 6.02
CA GLN A 59 -12.26 0.16 4.68
C GLN A 59 -11.16 1.21 4.77
N ARG A 60 -9.98 0.90 4.24
CA ARG A 60 -8.82 1.80 4.20
C ARG A 60 -8.28 1.92 2.78
N LYS A 61 -7.63 3.04 2.49
CA LYS A 61 -7.00 3.31 1.19
C LYS A 61 -5.50 3.36 1.36
N ILE A 62 -4.76 2.73 0.44
CA ILE A 62 -3.30 2.81 0.35
C ILE A 62 -2.90 3.26 -1.04
N ALA A 63 -1.79 3.98 -1.10
CA ALA A 63 -1.12 4.36 -2.33
C ALA A 63 0.25 3.69 -2.34
N VAL A 64 0.50 2.83 -3.33
CA VAL A 64 1.78 2.18 -3.55
C VAL A 64 2.58 3.04 -4.53
N VAL A 65 3.71 3.56 -4.09
CA VAL A 65 4.56 4.46 -4.87
C VAL A 65 5.79 3.71 -5.36
N PHE A 66 6.11 3.89 -6.64
CA PHE A 66 7.24 3.29 -7.32
C PHE A 66 8.25 4.36 -7.72
N GLU A 67 9.54 4.02 -7.64
CA GLU A 67 10.65 4.79 -8.19
C GLU A 67 11.50 3.82 -9.02
N ASP A 68 11.91 4.22 -10.23
CA ASP A 68 12.66 3.35 -11.16
C ASP A 68 12.01 1.98 -11.39
N GLY A 69 10.66 1.93 -11.40
CA GLY A 69 9.89 0.70 -11.58
C GLY A 69 9.88 -0.25 -10.38
N ARG A 70 10.38 0.19 -9.22
CA ARG A 70 10.43 -0.59 -7.97
C ARG A 70 9.68 0.10 -6.85
N LEU A 71 9.10 -0.69 -5.95
CA LEU A 71 8.36 -0.20 -4.78
C LEU A 71 9.28 0.63 -3.88
N ALA A 72 9.00 1.93 -3.80
CA ALA A 72 9.74 2.86 -2.96
C ALA A 72 9.09 3.01 -1.57
N ARG A 73 7.78 3.24 -1.54
CA ARG A 73 7.00 3.44 -0.33
C ARG A 73 5.53 3.11 -0.51
N ILE A 74 4.85 2.93 0.62
CA ILE A 74 3.40 2.76 0.68
C ILE A 74 2.88 3.89 1.56
N ASP A 75 1.97 4.70 1.03
CA ASP A 75 1.26 5.77 1.72
C ASP A 75 -0.18 5.34 2.04
N GLY A 76 -0.80 5.99 3.02
CA GLY A 76 -2.17 5.70 3.46
C GLY A 76 -2.23 5.23 4.91
N ASP A 77 -3.45 4.95 5.40
CA ASP A 77 -3.73 4.58 6.80
C ASP A 77 -3.30 3.13 7.15
N VAL A 78 -2.25 2.64 6.48
CA VAL A 78 -1.42 1.57 6.99
C VAL A 78 -0.41 2.24 7.88
N VAL A 79 -0.68 2.27 9.17
CA VAL A 79 0.39 2.40 10.16
C VAL A 79 1.36 1.26 9.83
N PRO A 80 2.57 1.53 9.32
CA PRO A 80 3.50 0.45 9.06
C PRO A 80 3.79 -0.19 10.40
N ALA A 81 3.55 -1.49 10.53
CA ALA A 81 4.11 -2.25 11.62
C ALA A 81 5.65 -2.17 11.46
N ALA A 82 6.25 -1.23 12.18
CA ALA A 82 7.67 -0.93 12.25
C ALA A 82 8.34 -0.46 10.94
N ALA A 83 8.36 0.86 10.73
CA ALA A 83 9.64 1.50 10.48
C ALA A 83 10.01 2.23 11.78
N PRO A 84 11.13 1.91 12.46
CA PRO A 84 11.66 2.84 13.44
C PRO A 84 12.00 4.10 12.66
N GLU A 85 11.42 5.20 13.09
CA GLU A 85 11.81 6.55 12.74
C GLU A 85 13.31 6.69 12.98
N ALA A 86 14.09 6.48 11.92
CA ALA A 86 15.51 6.74 11.89
C ALA A 86 15.75 7.82 10.84
N ALA A 87 16.09 9.01 11.36
CA ALA A 87 16.50 10.25 10.70
C ALA A 87 15.36 11.01 9.97
N ALA A 88 15.04 12.27 10.29
CA ALA A 88 15.95 13.33 10.71
C ALA A 88 15.27 14.35 11.63
N THR A 89 16.00 14.75 12.67
CA THR A 89 15.84 15.97 13.46
C THR A 89 17.25 16.39 13.87
N PRO A 90 17.59 17.66 14.14
CA PRO A 90 16.98 18.96 13.82
C PRO A 90 17.97 19.89 13.07
N GLU A 91 17.52 21.09 12.66
CA GLU A 91 18.26 22.38 12.57
C GLU A 91 17.77 23.19 11.36
N ARG A 92 17.60 24.51 11.38
CA ARG A 92 17.63 25.62 12.37
C ARG A 92 17.22 26.86 11.55
N LYS A 93 17.01 28.01 12.22
CA LYS A 93 17.36 29.39 11.79
C LYS A 93 16.18 30.40 11.78
N PRO A 94 16.43 31.69 12.08
CA PRO A 94 17.30 32.30 13.08
C PRO A 94 16.52 32.94 14.24
#